data_AF-N9ME18-F1
#
_entry.id   AF-N9ME18-F1
#
_cell.length_a   1.000
_cell.length_b   1.000
_cell.length_c   1.000
_cell.angle_alpha   90.00
_cell.angle_beta   90.00
_cell.angle_gamma   90.00
#
_symmetry.space_group_name_H-M   'P 1'
#
loop_
_entity.id
_entity.type
_entity.pdbx_description
1 polymer ?
#
loop_
_entity_poly.entity_id
_entity_poly.type
_entity_poly.pdbx_seq_one_letter_code
_entity_poly.pdbx_strand_id
1 'polypeptide(L)' 'MAGLSIWHVLIFAIVVILLFGTSKLKNLGKDVGGAVKDFKKSIKDDETTTAALNEPRTIEHQATSSDVNTTVKQ' A
#
# COMPACT_ATOMS: atom_id res chain seq x y z
N MET A 1 -25.53 23.33 10.36
CA MET A 1 -25.06 21.93 10.35
C MET A 1 -23.85 21.84 11.25
N ALA A 2 -23.99 21.27 12.45
CA ALA A 2 -22.89 21.15 13.41
C ALA A 2 -21.87 20.14 12.88
N GLY A 3 -20.77 20.63 12.33
CA GLY A 3 -19.66 19.78 11.90
C GLY A 3 -19.03 19.07 13.09
N LEU A 4 -18.63 17.82 12.89
CA LEU A 4 -17.86 17.06 13.88
C LEU A 4 -16.54 17.80 14.15
N SER A 5 -16.54 18.68 15.14
CA SER A 5 -15.35 19.39 15.57
C SER A 5 -14.42 18.41 16.28
N ILE A 6 -13.13 18.45 15.94
CA ILE A 6 -12.07 17.58 16.49
C ILE A 6 -12.14 17.54 18.03
N TRP A 7 -12.53 18.64 18.67
CA TRP A 7 -12.69 18.72 20.12
C TRP A 7 -13.72 17.74 20.70
N HIS A 8 -14.84 17.53 20.00
CA HIS A 8 -15.88 16.60 20.46
C HIS A 8 -15.40 15.15 20.35
N VAL A 9 -14.68 14.83 19.27
CA VAL A 9 -14.12 13.48 19.05
C VAL A 9 -13.08 13.14 20.11
N LEU A 10 -12.24 14.12 20.51
CA LEU A 10 -11.23 13.90 21.54
C LEU A 10 -11.85 13.61 22.92
N ILE A 11 -12.83 14.41 23.35
CA ILE A 11 -13.57 14.16 24.60
C ILE A 11 -14.25 12.79 24.55
N PHE A 12 -14.93 12.46 23.44
CA PHE A 12 -15.59 11.18 23.28
C PHE A 12 -14.62 10.00 23.38
N ALA A 13 -13.45 10.10 22.74
CA ALA A 13 -12.40 9.08 22.80
C ALA A 13 -11.92 8.83 24.24
N ILE A 14 -11.73 9.89 25.04
CA ILE A 14 -11.33 9.76 26.45
C ILE A 14 -12.39 8.98 27.24
N VAL A 15 -13.67 9.31 27.07
CA VAL A 15 -14.77 8.63 27.77
C VAL A 15 -14.84 7.15 27.39
N VAL A 16 -14.70 6.83 26.10
CA VAL A 16 -14.67 5.43 25.62
C VAL A 16 -13.46 4.68 26.21
N ILE A 17 -12.28 5.29 26.27
CA ILE A 17 -11.08 4.69 26.86
C ILE A 17 -11.28 4.39 28.35
N LEU A 18 -11.94 5.29 29.09
CA LEU A 18 -12.24 5.08 30.51
C LEU A 18 -13.27 3.96 30.73
N LEU A 19 -14.30 3.87 29.89
CA LEU A 19 -15.33 2.82 29.96
C LEU A 19 -14.80 1.43 29.65
N PHE A 20 -14.07 1.29 28.54
CA PHE A 20 -13.56 0.00 28.08
C PHE A 20 -12.23 -0.37 28.75
N GLY A 21 -11.55 0.60 29.35
CA GLY A 21 -10.18 0.48 29.83
C GLY A 21 -9.16 0.41 28.68
N THR A 22 -7.93 0.85 28.96
CA THR A 22 -6.83 0.82 27.97
C THR A 22 -6.42 -0.61 27.58
N SER A 23 -6.67 -1.60 28.44
CA SER A 23 -6.23 -2.98 28.23
C SER A 23 -6.97 -3.66 27.06
N LYS A 24 -8.30 -3.48 26.96
CA LYS A 24 -9.07 -4.06 25.84
C LYS A 24 -8.85 -3.29 24.55
N LEU A 25 -8.77 -1.96 24.61
CA LEU A 25 -8.47 -1.13 23.44
C LEU A 25 -7.06 -1.37 22.89
N LYS A 26 -6.07 -1.66 23.75
CA LYS A 26 -4.71 -1.99 23.30
C LYS A 26 -4.64 -3.33 22.58
N ASN A 27 -5.32 -4.36 23.09
CA ASN A 27 -5.32 -5.67 22.43
C ASN A 27 -6.04 -5.60 21.08
N LEU A 28 -7.27 -5.06 21.05
CA LEU A 28 -8.03 -4.91 19.81
C LEU A 28 -7.38 -3.91 18.83
N GLY A 29 -6.81 -2.83 19.35
CA GLY A 29 -6.09 -1.84 18.56
C GLY A 29 -4.79 -2.37 17.98
N LYS A 30 -4.15 -3.38 18.59
CA LYS A 30 -2.96 -4.03 17.99
C LYS A 30 -3.35 -4.84 16.77
N ASP A 31 -4.46 -5.58 16.86
CA ASP A 31 -4.92 -6.47 15.79
C ASP A 31 -5.47 -5.66 14.61
N VAL A 32 -6.34 -4.68 14.89
CA VAL A 32 -6.90 -3.79 13.85
C VAL A 32 -5.85 -2.80 13.34
N GLY A 33 -5.04 -2.23 14.24
CA GLY A 33 -4.01 -1.27 13.88
C GLY A 33 -2.89 -1.87 13.03
N GLY A 34 -2.57 -3.16 13.22
CA GLY A 34 -1.68 -3.91 12.34
C GLY A 34 -2.20 -3.95 10.91
N ALA A 35 -3.43 -4.42 10.73
CA ALA A 35 -4.07 -4.51 9.40
C ALA A 35 -4.17 -3.14 8.71
N VAL A 36 -4.55 -2.10 9.44
CA VAL A 36 -4.63 -0.73 8.89
C VAL A 36 -3.25 -0.16 8.56
N LYS A 37 -2.21 -0.50 9.34
CA LYS A 37 -0.82 -0.09 9.07
C LYS A 37 -0.31 -0.71 7.78
N ASP A 38 -0.56 -2.00 7.56
CA ASP A 38 -0.14 -2.69 6.35
C ASP A 38 -0.90 -2.15 5.13
N PHE A 39 -2.21 -1.91 5.24
CA PHE A 39 -3.00 -1.25 4.20
C PHE A 39 -2.47 0.14 3.83
N LYS A 40 -2.18 0.98 4.82
CA LYS A 40 -1.56 2.31 4.63
C LYS A 40 -0.18 2.21 3.97
N LYS A 41 0.58 1.17 4.30
CA LYS A 41 1.92 0.94 3.74
C LYS A 41 1.84 0.55 2.27
N SER A 42 0.95 -0.38 1.91
CA SER A 42 0.73 -0.79 0.51
C SER A 42 0.27 0.38 -0.37
N ILE A 43 -0.67 1.20 0.11
CA ILE A 43 -1.11 2.39 -0.63
C ILE A 43 0.03 3.39 -0.83
N LYS A 44 0.86 3.61 0.21
CA LYS A 44 2.02 4.49 0.07
C LYS A 44 3.06 3.95 -0.89
N ASP A 45 3.25 2.63 -0.94
CA ASP A 45 4.23 1.99 -1.82
C ASP A 45 3.84 2.14 -3.29
N ASP A 46 2.54 2.07 -3.60
CA ASP A 46 1.98 2.34 -4.93
C ASP A 46 2.16 3.82 -5.34
N GLU A 47 1.99 4.76 -4.40
CA GLU A 47 2.21 6.20 -4.64
C GLU A 47 3.70 6.51 -4.90
N THR A 48 4.64 5.91 -4.15
CA THR A 48 6.08 6.05 -4.42
C THR A 48 6.52 5.33 -5.70
N THR A 49 5.89 4.20 -6.05
CA THR A 49 6.13 3.51 -7.32
C THR A 49 5.65 4.36 -8.50
N THR A 50 4.51 5.04 -8.36
CA THR A 50 3.97 5.95 -9.38
C THR A 50 4.87 7.17 -9.63
N ALA A 51 5.55 7.68 -8.60
CA ALA A 51 6.52 8.77 -8.74
C ALA A 51 7.84 8.36 -9.45
N ALA A 52 8.17 7.07 -9.47
CA ALA A 52 9.36 6.53 -10.15
C ALA A 52 9.12 6.10 -11.61
N LEU A 53 7.89 6.22 -12.13
CA LEU A 53 7.53 5.85 -13.51
C LEU A 53 7.76 6.97 -14.55
N ASN A 54 8.40 8.08 -14.17
CA ASN A 54 8.73 9.17 -15.10
C ASN A 54 10.06 9.00 -15.85
N GLU A 55 10.73 7.85 -15.75
CA GLU A 55 11.84 7.50 -16.65
C GLU A 55 11.43 6.39 -17.64
N PRO A 56 11.61 6.62 -18.96
CA PRO A 56 11.23 5.66 -19.98
C PRO A 56 12.16 4.44 -19.90
N ARG A 57 11.68 3.35 -19.31
CA ARG A 57 12.30 2.03 -19.48
C ARG A 57 11.97 1.52 -20.88
N THR A 58 12.88 1.74 -21.83
CA THR A 58 12.86 1.08 -23.14
C THR A 58 12.87 -0.43 -22.93
N ILE A 59 11.80 -1.10 -23.36
CA ILE A 59 11.73 -2.55 -23.43
C ILE A 59 12.52 -2.96 -24.68
N GLU A 60 13.68 -3.57 -24.48
CA GLU A 60 14.51 -4.13 -25.54
C GLU A 60 13.77 -5.32 -26.14
N HIS A 61 13.18 -5.11 -27.31
CA HIS A 61 12.54 -6.15 -28.10
C HIS A 61 13.65 -6.99 -28.74
N GLN A 62 13.98 -8.14 -28.14
CA GLN A 62 14.77 -9.18 -28.82
C GLN A 62 13.87 -9.83 -29.88
N ALA A 63 13.80 -9.20 -31.05
CA ALA A 63 13.29 -9.78 -32.27
C ALA A 63 14.25 -9.42 -33.41
N THR A 64 15.28 -10.26 -33.59
CA THR A 64 15.94 -10.38 -34.89
C THR A 64 15.90 -11.83 -35.30
N SER A 65 14.97 -12.07 -36.21
CA SER A 65 14.79 -13.25 -37.01
C SER A 65 16.03 -13.57 -37.86
N SER A 66 16.13 -14.84 -38.24
CA SER A 66 16.67 -15.31 -39.51
C SER A 66 18.19 -15.24 -39.71
N ASP A 67 18.85 -16.37 -39.48
CA ASP A 67 19.88 -16.81 -40.44
C ASP A 67 19.58 -18.25 -40.89
N VAL A 68 19.46 -18.36 -42.20
CA VAL A 68 19.10 -19.54 -42.97
C VAL A 68 20.38 -20.32 -43.24
N ASN A 69 20.47 -21.57 -42.80
CA ASN A 69 21.28 -22.55 -43.52
C ASN A 69 20.66 -23.95 -43.42
N THR A 70 19.72 -24.21 -44.34
CA THR A 70 19.61 -25.53 -44.95
C THR A 70 20.56 -25.53 -46.13
N THR A 71 21.60 -26.40 -46.14
CA THR A 71 22.19 -27.03 -47.33
C THR A 71 23.42 -27.88 -46.94
N VAL A 72 23.19 -29.20 -46.95
CA VAL A 72 24.00 -30.21 -47.67
C VAL A 72 25.10 -31.00 -46.93
N LYS A 73 24.96 -32.33 -47.10
CA LYS A 73 25.93 -33.45 -47.00
C LYS A 73 26.19 -33.99 -45.59
N GLN A 74 25.63 -35.17 -45.29
CA GLN A 74 26.20 -36.52 -45.54
C GLN A 74 27.13 -36.94 -44.41
#